data_AF-I4GS48-F1
#
_entry.id   AF-I4GS48-F1
#
_cell.length_a   1.000
_cell.length_b   1.000
_cell.length_c   1.000
_cell.angle_alpha   90.00
_cell.angle_beta   90.00
_cell.angle_gamma   90.00
#
_symmetry.space_group_name_H-M   'P 1'
#
loop_
_entity.id
_entity.type
_entity.pdbx_description
1 polymer ?
#
loop_
_entity_poly.entity_id
_entity_poly.type
_entity_poly.pdbx_seq_one_letter_code
_entity_poly.pdbx_strand_id
1 'polypeptide(L)'
;MKESPKVVLLLTHSGDFFTIDRVAEAIEKKGATPFRLDTDKFPLEVQLTAQFNGKKSFYQLTYNHQSIDSQQVQSVWTRRIWQPELTGDLEPQFREACVRESQTTLAGFWDSLRLARWLDNLAQIERAKNKLLQLRLASEVGLIIPPTLVTNNPDAAREFFFPGSGTNGE
;
A
#
# COMPACT_ATOMS: atom_id res chain seq x y z
N MET A 1 -31.61 4.33 -17.00
CA MET A 1 -30.15 4.06 -17.03
C MET A 1 -29.89 2.87 -16.13
N LYS A 2 -29.30 1.78 -16.64
CA LYS A 2 -28.84 0.69 -15.77
C LYS A 2 -27.67 1.25 -14.96
N GLU A 3 -27.75 1.24 -13.63
CA GLU A 3 -26.58 1.53 -12.78
C GLU A 3 -25.47 0.55 -13.16
N SER A 4 -24.29 1.07 -13.51
CA SER A 4 -23.10 0.23 -13.68
C SER A 4 -22.80 -0.48 -12.34
N PRO A 5 -22.39 -1.76 -12.37
CA PRO A 5 -22.05 -2.48 -11.14
C PRO A 5 -20.93 -1.74 -10.40
N LYS A 6 -21.14 -1.55 -9.09
CA LYS A 6 -20.19 -0.85 -8.21
C LYS A 6 -19.02 -1.77 -7.93
N VAL A 7 -17.83 -1.41 -8.43
CA VAL A 7 -16.61 -2.21 -8.24
C VAL A 7 -15.97 -1.88 -6.89
N VAL A 8 -15.56 -2.92 -6.16
CA VAL A 8 -14.70 -2.81 -4.98
C VAL A 8 -13.32 -3.31 -5.35
N LEU A 9 -12.36 -2.41 -5.45
CA LEU A 9 -10.97 -2.73 -5.78
C LEU A 9 -10.25 -3.28 -4.54
N LEU A 10 -9.68 -4.48 -4.65
CA LEU A 10 -8.97 -5.15 -3.57
C LEU A 10 -7.48 -5.17 -3.91
N LEU A 11 -6.69 -4.33 -3.24
CA LEU A 11 -5.24 -4.26 -3.45
C LEU A 11 -4.54 -5.29 -2.57
N THR A 12 -3.88 -6.26 -3.20
CA THR A 12 -3.19 -7.35 -2.49
C THR A 12 -1.90 -7.76 -3.20
N HIS A 13 -1.40 -8.97 -2.93
CA HIS A 13 -0.33 -9.62 -3.68
C HIS A 13 -0.72 -11.04 -4.08
N SER A 14 -0.05 -11.59 -5.10
CA SER A 14 -0.40 -12.88 -5.72
C SER A 14 -0.36 -14.09 -4.77
N GLY A 15 0.35 -13.98 -3.66
CA GLY A 15 0.43 -15.00 -2.60
C GLY A 15 -0.57 -14.83 -1.44
N ASP A 16 -1.51 -13.87 -1.49
CA ASP A 16 -2.62 -13.77 -0.52
C ASP A 16 -3.81 -14.60 -1.03
N PHE A 17 -4.36 -15.45 -0.16
CA PHE A 17 -5.46 -16.37 -0.50
C PHE A 17 -6.61 -16.26 0.51
N PHE A 18 -6.41 -16.76 1.73
CA PHE A 18 -7.49 -16.91 2.71
C PHE A 18 -8.24 -15.61 3.02
N THR A 19 -7.52 -14.49 3.22
CA THR A 19 -8.16 -13.22 3.58
C THR A 19 -8.84 -12.54 2.40
N ILE A 20 -8.24 -12.62 1.21
CA ILE A 20 -8.77 -11.97 0.02
C ILE A 20 -10.05 -12.67 -0.47
N ASP A 21 -10.07 -14.00 -0.47
CA ASP A 21 -11.21 -14.79 -0.97
C ASP A 21 -12.45 -14.57 -0.10
N ARG A 22 -12.28 -14.53 1.22
CA ARG A 22 -13.38 -14.29 2.18
C ARG A 22 -14.00 -12.91 2.01
N VAL A 23 -13.17 -11.89 1.78
CA VAL A 23 -13.66 -10.51 1.59
C VAL A 23 -14.35 -10.37 0.24
N ALA A 24 -13.77 -10.95 -0.82
CA ALA A 24 -14.40 -10.97 -2.15
C ALA A 24 -15.78 -11.64 -2.10
N GLU A 25 -15.89 -12.84 -1.52
CA GLU A 25 -17.17 -13.56 -1.37
C GLU A 25 -18.20 -12.74 -0.57
N ALA A 26 -17.78 -12.06 0.50
CA ALA A 26 -18.67 -11.22 1.28
C ALA A 26 -19.15 -9.97 0.52
N ILE A 27 -18.33 -9.40 -0.36
CA ILE A 27 -18.68 -8.28 -1.25
C ILE A 27 -19.72 -8.74 -2.29
N GLU A 28 -19.50 -9.91 -2.90
CA GLU A 28 -20.43 -10.49 -3.87
C GLU A 28 -21.80 -10.79 -3.25
N LYS A 29 -21.82 -11.37 -2.05
CA LYS A 29 -23.06 -11.60 -1.27
C LYS A 29 -23.83 -10.33 -0.95
N LYS A 30 -23.17 -9.16 -0.99
CA LYS A 30 -23.79 -7.84 -0.81
C LYS A 30 -24.20 -7.17 -2.13
N GLY A 31 -24.02 -7.85 -3.27
CA GLY A 31 -24.42 -7.37 -4.60
C GLY A 31 -23.44 -6.42 -5.28
N ALA A 32 -22.19 -6.34 -4.80
CA ALA A 32 -21.12 -5.56 -5.44
C ALA A 32 -20.10 -6.48 -6.13
N THR A 33 -19.27 -5.92 -7.00
CA THR A 33 -18.29 -6.69 -7.78
C THR A 33 -16.89 -6.49 -7.23
N PRO A 34 -16.24 -7.48 -6.60
CA PRO A 34 -14.85 -7.37 -6.23
C PRO A 34 -13.95 -7.41 -7.47
N PHE A 35 -12.91 -6.58 -7.50
CA PHE A 35 -11.83 -6.66 -8.48
C PHE A 35 -10.52 -6.83 -7.72
N ARG A 36 -9.89 -8.00 -7.83
CA ARG A 36 -8.60 -8.28 -7.21
C ARG A 36 -7.48 -7.71 -8.07
N LEU A 37 -6.62 -6.89 -7.46
CA LEU A 37 -5.38 -6.40 -8.08
C LEU A 37 -4.19 -6.86 -7.24
N ASP A 38 -3.42 -7.79 -7.80
CA ASP A 38 -2.14 -8.23 -7.25
C ASP A 38 -1.05 -7.21 -7.62
N THR A 39 -0.65 -6.38 -6.66
CA THR A 39 0.22 -5.22 -6.90
C THR A 39 1.67 -5.59 -7.24
N ASP A 40 2.12 -6.75 -6.79
CA ASP A 40 3.40 -7.38 -7.15
C ASP A 40 3.47 -7.76 -8.64
N LYS A 41 2.32 -8.02 -9.28
CA LYS A 41 2.22 -8.41 -10.69
C LYS A 41 2.33 -7.24 -11.67
N PHE A 42 2.31 -6.00 -11.18
CA PHE A 42 2.60 -4.83 -11.99
C PHE A 42 4.12 -4.60 -12.09
N PRO A 43 4.70 -4.33 -13.27
CA PRO A 43 4.05 -4.08 -14.56
C PRO A 43 3.98 -5.30 -15.50
N LEU A 44 4.44 -6.49 -15.09
CA LEU A 44 4.64 -7.63 -16.00
C LEU A 44 3.33 -8.27 -16.49
N GLU A 45 2.33 -8.38 -15.62
CA GLU A 45 1.05 -9.04 -15.93
C GLU A 45 -0.16 -8.09 -15.81
N VAL A 46 0.05 -6.92 -15.19
CA VAL A 46 -0.97 -5.88 -15.02
C VAL A 46 -0.69 -4.74 -15.99
N GLN A 47 -1.68 -4.39 -16.80
CA GLN A 47 -1.60 -3.23 -17.69
C GLN A 47 -2.37 -2.06 -17.12
N LEU A 48 -1.74 -0.89 -17.11
CA LEU A 48 -2.38 0.37 -16.75
C LEU A 48 -2.17 1.38 -17.87
N THR A 49 -3.27 1.97 -18.35
CA THR A 49 -3.23 3.02 -19.37
C THR A 49 -3.93 4.25 -18.84
N ALA A 50 -3.27 5.40 -18.95
CA ALA A 50 -3.84 6.70 -18.64
C ALA A 50 -3.79 7.61 -19.87
N GLN A 51 -4.90 8.29 -20.17
CA GLN A 51 -4.97 9.27 -21.25
C GLN A 51 -5.44 10.62 -20.71
N PHE A 52 -4.76 11.70 -21.11
CA PHE A 52 -5.06 13.07 -20.73
C PHE A 52 -5.25 13.92 -21.98
N ASN A 53 -6.38 14.63 -22.08
CA ASN A 53 -6.66 15.53 -23.21
C ASN A 53 -7.06 16.95 -22.76
N GLY A 54 -6.67 17.34 -21.54
CA GLY A 54 -6.98 18.64 -20.94
C GLY A 54 -8.43 18.81 -20.47
N LYS A 55 -9.37 17.92 -20.85
CA LYS A 55 -10.78 17.97 -20.41
C LYS A 55 -11.18 16.77 -19.56
N LYS A 56 -10.65 15.60 -19.88
CA LYS A 56 -10.89 14.36 -19.12
C LYS A 56 -9.56 13.61 -18.96
N SER A 57 -9.44 12.97 -17.81
CA SER A 57 -8.49 11.89 -17.59
C SER A 57 -9.24 10.57 -17.57
N PHE A 58 -8.68 9.56 -18.21
CA PHE A 58 -9.21 8.21 -18.28
C PHE A 58 -8.11 7.26 -17.79
N TYR A 59 -8.47 6.29 -16.95
CA TYR A 59 -7.54 5.29 -16.42
C TYR A 59 -8.16 3.91 -16.56
N GLN A 60 -7.57 3.07 -17.40
CA GLN A 60 -7.98 1.69 -17.56
C GLN A 60 -6.93 0.76 -16.97
N LEU A 61 -7.39 -0.12 -16.09
CA LEU A 61 -6.61 -1.21 -15.51
C LEU A 61 -7.09 -2.52 -16.13
N THR A 62 -6.16 -3.34 -16.61
CA THR A 62 -6.43 -4.69 -17.11
C THR A 62 -5.58 -5.70 -16.37
N TYR A 63 -6.21 -6.75 -15.85
CA TYR A 63 -5.56 -7.85 -15.15
C TYR A 63 -6.39 -9.13 -15.28
N ASN A 64 -5.76 -10.28 -15.51
CA ASN A 64 -6.42 -11.60 -15.68
C ASN A 64 -7.63 -11.58 -16.64
N HIS A 65 -7.45 -10.95 -17.81
CA HIS A 65 -8.48 -10.77 -18.85
C HIS A 65 -9.73 -9.97 -18.44
N GLN A 66 -9.68 -9.29 -17.27
CA GLN A 66 -10.71 -8.37 -16.83
C GLN A 66 -10.17 -6.94 -16.90
N SER A 67 -11.04 -5.99 -17.26
CA SER A 67 -10.70 -4.57 -17.31
C SER A 67 -11.70 -3.75 -16.52
N ILE A 68 -11.19 -2.73 -15.82
CA ILE A 68 -12.00 -1.71 -15.15
C ILE A 68 -11.46 -0.31 -15.47
N ASP A 69 -12.36 0.65 -15.58
CA ASP A 69 -12.03 2.07 -15.55
C ASP A 69 -12.10 2.62 -14.12
N SER A 70 -11.28 3.64 -13.82
CA SER A 70 -11.25 4.28 -12.50
C SER A 70 -12.61 4.81 -12.05
N GLN A 71 -13.50 5.22 -12.95
CA GLN A 71 -14.85 5.71 -12.62
C GLN A 71 -15.80 4.60 -12.15
N GLN A 72 -15.47 3.32 -12.42
CA GLN A 72 -16.28 2.18 -11.96
C GLN A 72 -15.98 1.82 -10.50
N VAL A 73 -14.84 2.26 -9.97
CA VAL A 73 -14.37 1.92 -8.62
C VAL A 73 -15.08 2.78 -7.58
N GLN A 74 -15.92 2.14 -6.76
CA GLN A 74 -16.64 2.81 -5.67
C GLN A 74 -15.80 2.88 -4.39
N SER A 75 -15.04 1.83 -4.12
CA SER A 75 -14.22 1.72 -2.92
C SER A 75 -12.98 0.88 -3.14
N VAL A 76 -11.95 1.16 -2.35
CA VAL A 76 -10.65 0.49 -2.40
C VAL A 76 -10.34 -0.10 -1.03
N TRP A 77 -10.00 -1.38 -0.98
CA TRP A 77 -9.46 -2.03 0.21
C TRP A 77 -7.96 -2.24 0.04
N THR A 78 -7.17 -1.56 0.86
CA THR A 78 -5.70 -1.60 0.85
C THR A 78 -5.19 -2.72 1.74
N ARG A 79 -5.45 -3.97 1.35
CA ARG A 79 -4.99 -5.15 2.11
C ARG A 79 -3.47 -5.22 2.17
N ARG A 80 -2.80 -5.22 1.02
CA ARG A 80 -1.34 -5.21 0.88
C ARG A 80 -0.96 -4.48 -0.39
N ILE A 81 0.05 -3.62 -0.30
CA ILE A 81 0.69 -3.00 -1.45
C ILE A 81 2.14 -3.44 -1.45
N TRP A 82 2.52 -4.17 -2.49
CA TRP A 82 3.88 -4.63 -2.71
C TRP A 82 4.56 -3.75 -3.75
N GLN A 83 5.89 -3.74 -3.70
CA GLN A 83 6.67 -3.11 -4.76
C GLN A 83 6.57 -3.96 -6.03
N PRO A 84 6.62 -3.33 -7.21
CA PRO A 84 6.71 -4.02 -8.49
C PRO A 84 7.77 -5.12 -8.47
N GLU A 85 7.38 -6.36 -8.72
CA GLU A 85 8.32 -7.48 -8.81
C GLU A 85 8.86 -7.56 -10.24
N LEU A 86 10.08 -7.07 -10.44
CA LEU A 86 10.80 -7.24 -11.70
C LEU A 86 11.64 -8.52 -11.61
N THR A 87 11.27 -9.53 -12.41
CA THR A 87 12.04 -10.76 -12.57
C THR A 87 13.08 -10.62 -13.69
N GLY A 88 14.25 -11.23 -13.51
CA GLY A 88 15.30 -11.33 -14.52
C GLY A 88 16.54 -10.48 -14.25
N ASP A 89 17.58 -10.71 -15.05
CA ASP A 89 18.86 -10.00 -14.96
C ASP A 89 18.79 -8.73 -15.82
N LEU A 90 18.13 -7.70 -15.28
CA LEU A 90 18.10 -6.37 -15.86
C LEU A 90 19.31 -5.58 -15.37
N GLU A 91 19.93 -4.81 -16.26
CA GLU A 91 20.97 -3.87 -15.87
C GLU A 91 20.44 -2.94 -14.75
N PRO A 92 21.23 -2.67 -13.69
CA PRO A 92 20.73 -1.96 -12.50
C PRO A 92 20.03 -0.64 -12.80
N GLN A 93 20.56 0.14 -13.76
CA GLN A 93 19.98 1.43 -14.13
C GLN A 93 18.57 1.29 -14.74
N PHE A 94 18.36 0.31 -15.62
CA PHE A 94 17.04 0.06 -16.20
C PHE A 94 16.08 -0.48 -15.15
N ARG A 95 16.56 -1.36 -14.25
CA ARG A 95 15.74 -1.89 -13.16
C ARG A 95 15.23 -0.77 -12.24
N GLU A 96 16.11 0.12 -11.81
CA GLU A 96 15.74 1.26 -10.96
C GLU A 96 14.76 2.21 -11.66
N ALA A 97 15.00 2.51 -12.94
CA ALA A 97 14.08 3.32 -13.74
C ALA A 97 12.70 2.66 -13.84
N CYS A 98 12.63 1.36 -14.16
CA CYS A 98 11.37 0.62 -14.24
C CYS A 98 10.62 0.60 -12.91
N VAL A 99 11.29 0.37 -11.77
CA VAL A 99 10.65 0.39 -10.44
C VAL A 99 10.09 1.79 -10.15
N ARG A 100 10.88 2.84 -10.38
CA ARG A 100 10.45 4.23 -10.12
C ARG A 100 9.27 4.63 -11.00
N GLU A 101 9.33 4.40 -12.31
CA GLU A 101 8.22 4.72 -13.22
C GLU A 101 6.98 3.88 -12.89
N SER A 102 7.15 2.64 -12.44
CA SER A 102 6.05 1.79 -12.01
C SER A 102 5.35 2.34 -10.77
N GLN A 103 6.12 2.78 -9.77
CA GLN A 103 5.60 3.43 -8.57
C GLN A 103 4.87 4.73 -8.91
N THR A 104 5.43 5.58 -9.78
CA THR A 104 4.80 6.82 -10.26
C THR A 104 3.47 6.53 -10.97
N THR A 105 3.46 5.51 -11.83
CA THR A 105 2.27 5.10 -12.60
C THR A 105 1.15 4.62 -11.68
N LEU A 106 1.47 3.76 -10.72
CA LEU A 106 0.51 3.32 -9.70
C LEU A 106 0.03 4.48 -8.82
N ALA A 107 0.93 5.39 -8.41
CA ALA A 107 0.55 6.57 -7.65
C ALA A 107 -0.45 7.46 -8.40
N GLY A 108 -0.23 7.66 -9.71
CA GLY A 108 -1.19 8.36 -10.57
C GLY A 108 -2.54 7.66 -10.65
N PHE A 109 -2.56 6.33 -10.70
CA PHE A 109 -3.81 5.56 -10.64
C PHE A 109 -4.51 5.71 -9.29
N TRP A 110 -3.79 5.65 -8.17
CA TRP A 110 -4.38 5.87 -6.84
C TRP A 110 -5.03 7.25 -6.71
N ASP A 111 -4.39 8.30 -7.25
CA ASP A 111 -4.98 9.65 -7.29
C ASP A 111 -6.23 9.74 -8.17
N SER A 112 -6.28 8.97 -9.26
CA SER A 112 -7.49 8.86 -10.09
C SER A 112 -8.69 8.32 -9.30
N LEU A 113 -8.43 7.53 -8.25
CA LEU A 113 -9.43 6.93 -7.35
C LEU A 113 -9.71 7.80 -6.09
N ARG A 114 -9.30 9.07 -6.05
CA ARG A 114 -9.47 9.95 -4.88
C ARG A 114 -10.92 10.18 -4.43
N LEU A 115 -11.90 9.94 -5.31
CA LEU A 115 -13.33 10.05 -5.00
C LEU A 115 -13.92 8.74 -4.44
N ALA A 116 -13.21 7.62 -4.58
CA ALA A 116 -13.62 6.34 -4.01
C ALA A 116 -13.43 6.34 -2.48
N ARG A 117 -14.15 5.46 -1.77
CA ARG A 117 -13.93 5.25 -0.34
C ARG A 117 -12.76 4.30 -0.11
N TRP A 118 -11.73 4.74 0.61
CA TRP A 118 -10.55 3.93 0.92
C TRP A 118 -10.61 3.33 2.33
N LEU A 119 -10.25 2.06 2.44
CA LEU A 119 -10.03 1.34 3.69
C LEU A 119 -8.65 0.69 3.66
N ASP A 120 -7.59 1.31 4.18
CA ASP A 120 -7.47 2.72 4.56
C ASP A 120 -6.81 3.55 3.43
N ASN A 121 -6.86 4.88 3.58
CA ASN A 121 -6.18 5.80 2.67
C ASN A 121 -4.65 5.65 2.76
N LEU A 122 -3.96 5.66 1.62
CA LEU A 122 -2.52 5.40 1.51
C LEU A 122 -1.64 6.34 2.33
N ALA A 123 -1.98 7.63 2.38
CA ALA A 123 -1.20 8.61 3.15
C ALA A 123 -1.28 8.32 4.65
N GLN A 124 -2.42 7.83 5.12
CA GLN A 124 -2.62 7.46 6.53
C GLN A 124 -1.87 6.17 6.87
N ILE A 125 -1.87 5.19 5.96
CA ILE A 125 -1.08 3.96 6.11
C ILE A 125 0.41 4.29 6.21
N GLU A 126 0.93 5.13 5.31
CA GLU A 126 2.35 5.49 5.31
C GLU A 126 2.75 6.22 6.60
N ARG A 127 1.94 7.20 7.04
CA ARG A 127 2.13 7.85 8.33
C ARG A 127 2.11 6.85 9.48
N ALA A 128 1.15 5.92 9.47
CA ALA A 128 0.98 4.93 10.52
C ALA A 128 2.13 3.91 10.59
N LYS A 129 2.94 3.71 9.54
CA LYS A 129 4.10 2.78 9.57
C LYS A 129 5.21 3.23 10.53
N ASN A 130 5.28 4.51 10.86
CA ASN A 130 6.34 5.03 11.73
C ASN A 130 6.10 4.60 13.19
N LYS A 131 6.88 3.61 13.66
CA LYS A 131 6.79 3.07 15.03
C LYS A 131 7.09 4.10 16.10
N LEU A 132 7.99 5.06 15.85
CA LEU A 132 8.28 6.14 16.80
C LEU A 132 7.06 7.05 16.96
N LEU A 133 6.37 7.34 15.85
CA LEU A 133 5.11 8.08 15.88
C LEU A 133 4.02 7.30 16.63
N GLN A 134 3.91 5.98 16.41
CA GLN A 134 2.96 5.12 17.12
C GLN A 134 3.20 5.17 18.63
N LEU A 135 4.46 4.99 19.09
CA LEU A 135 4.81 5.01 20.51
C LEU A 135 4.49 6.37 21.16
N ARG A 136 4.88 7.47 20.50
CA ARG A 136 4.58 8.82 20.99
C ARG A 136 3.08 9.08 21.10
N LEU A 137 2.30 8.73 20.07
CA LEU A 137 0.84 8.92 20.11
C LEU A 137 0.17 8.03 21.15
N ALA A 138 0.62 6.78 21.29
CA ALA A 138 0.11 5.85 22.29
C ALA A 138 0.29 6.39 23.72
N SER A 139 1.47 6.93 24.05
CA SER A 139 1.70 7.54 25.36
C SER A 139 0.88 8.81 25.58
N GLU A 140 0.73 9.67 24.56
CA GLU A 140 -0.08 10.89 24.63
C GLU A 140 -1.57 10.62 24.89
N VAL A 141 -2.11 9.50 24.42
CA VAL A 141 -3.50 9.09 24.67
C VAL A 141 -3.66 8.19 25.90
N GLY A 142 -2.59 8.00 26.69
CA GLY A 142 -2.63 7.27 27.95
C GLY A 142 -2.50 5.75 27.85
N LEU A 143 -2.06 5.21 26.71
CA LEU A 143 -1.73 3.78 26.60
C LEU A 143 -0.35 3.52 27.22
N ILE A 144 -0.24 2.36 27.90
CA ILE A 144 1.03 1.89 28.43
C ILE A 144 1.90 1.39 27.28
N ILE A 145 3.12 1.93 27.17
CA ILE A 145 4.13 1.50 26.20
C ILE A 145 5.36 0.94 26.93
N PRO A 146 6.11 0.01 26.32
CA PRO A 146 7.39 -0.41 26.88
C PRO A 146 8.41 0.74 26.84
N PRO A 147 9.31 0.86 27.84
CA PRO A 147 10.50 1.70 27.71
C PRO A 147 11.22 1.35 26.41
N THR A 148 11.46 2.35 25.56
CA THR A 148 11.99 2.13 24.20
C THR A 148 13.06 3.17 23.90
N LEU A 149 14.22 2.72 23.41
CA LEU A 149 15.29 3.58 22.86
C LEU A 149 15.53 3.23 21.39
N VAL A 150 15.65 4.25 20.54
CA VAL A 150 16.16 4.11 19.16
C VAL A 150 17.36 5.02 19.02
N THR A 151 18.53 4.45 18.74
CA THR A 151 19.81 5.18 18.74
C THR A 151 20.80 4.56 17.76
N ASN A 152 21.65 5.39 17.16
CA ASN A 152 22.89 4.97 16.47
C ASN A 152 24.14 5.22 17.34
N ASN A 153 23.97 5.68 18.58
CA ASN A 153 25.02 5.84 19.58
C ASN A 153 25.14 4.57 20.44
N PRO A 154 26.29 3.85 20.39
CA PRO A 154 26.49 2.62 21.15
C PRO A 154 26.50 2.83 22.66
N ASP A 155 26.94 3.98 23.16
CA ASP A 155 26.98 4.27 24.61
C ASP A 155 25.58 4.42 25.19
N ALA A 156 24.70 5.15 24.49
CA ALA A 156 23.30 5.28 24.86
C ALA A 156 22.58 3.92 24.86
N ALA A 157 22.91 3.04 23.90
CA ALA A 157 22.36 1.68 23.87
C ALA A 157 22.84 0.85 25.08
N ARG A 158 24.13 0.95 25.44
CA ARG A 158 24.69 0.27 26.62
C ARG A 158 24.02 0.73 27.91
N GLU A 159 23.88 2.04 28.11
CA GLU A 159 23.24 2.61 29.30
C GLU A 159 21.78 2.17 29.44
N PHE A 160 21.05 2.07 28.32
CA PHE A 160 19.66 1.61 28.33
C PHE A 160 19.49 0.16 28.81
N PHE A 161 20.45 -0.72 28.52
CA PHE A 161 20.44 -2.12 29.00
C PHE A 161 21.05 -2.29 30.39
N PHE A 162 22.06 -1.49 30.71
CA PHE A 162 22.79 -1.55 31.98
C PHE A 162 22.76 -0.17 32.67
N PRO A 163 21.59 0.25 33.20
CA PRO A 163 21.50 1.53 33.90
C PRO A 163 22.46 1.51 35.10
N GLY A 164 23.49 2.35 35.08
CA GLY A 164 24.46 2.49 36.18
C GLY A 164 25.81 1.79 36.06
N SER A 165 26.17 1.16 34.93
CA SER A 165 27.53 0.62 34.72
C SER A 165 28.55 1.67 34.26
N GLY A 166 28.17 2.95 34.24
CA GLY A 166 28.95 4.07 33.72
C GLY A 166 29.57 4.96 34.78
N THR A 167 30.15 4.42 35.85
CA THR A 167 31.14 5.13 36.68
C THR A 167 32.05 4.12 37.37
N ASN A 168 33.32 4.10 36.98
CA ASN A 168 34.51 4.07 37.85
C ASN A 168 35.75 3.89 36.97
N GLY A 169 36.21 5.00 36.42
CA GLY A 169 37.57 5.17 35.92
C GLY A 169 38.12 6.44 36.55
N GLU A 170 38.60 6.31 37.79
CA GLU A 170 39.73 7.10 38.27
C GLU A 170 41.02 6.52 37.70
#